data_AF-A0A842JC03-F1
#
_entry.id   AF-A0A842JC03-F1
#
_cell.length_a   1.000
_cell.length_b   1.000
_cell.length_c   1.000
_cell.angle_alpha   90.00
_cell.angle_beta   90.00
_cell.angle_gamma   90.00
#
_symmetry.space_group_name_H-M   'P 1'
#
loop_
_entity.id
_entity.type
_entity.pdbx_description
1 polymer ?
#
loop_
_entity_poly.entity_id
_entity_poly.type
_entity_poly.pdbx_seq_one_letter_code
_entity_poly.pdbx_strand_id
1 'polypeptide(L)'
;MAKNMELDIDSVLKGTGANRTFSSEDKKERMGRPRLEEANKANKRITLYCTEAEYNFVEEYCKRNFISKNLLLRSLINKKMDTEE
;
A
#
# COMPACT_ATOMS: atom_id res chain seq x y z
N MET A 1 14.56 -16.64 44.63
CA MET A 1 14.20 -17.47 43.46
C MET A 1 12.89 -16.92 42.91
N ALA A 2 12.94 -16.23 41.77
CA ALA A 2 11.75 -15.66 41.16
C ALA A 2 10.92 -16.80 40.55
N LYS A 3 9.69 -16.95 41.02
CA LYS A 3 8.72 -17.93 40.52
C LYS A 3 8.22 -17.39 39.19
N ASN A 4 8.57 -18.04 38.08
CA ASN A 4 8.03 -17.69 36.75
C ASN A 4 6.51 -17.88 36.80
N MET A 5 5.76 -16.77 36.76
CA MET A 5 4.33 -16.82 36.51
C MET A 5 4.14 -17.19 35.04
N GLU A 6 3.83 -18.46 34.78
CA GLU A 6 3.26 -18.87 33.49
C GLU A 6 1.87 -18.24 33.39
N LEU A 7 1.77 -17.17 32.60
CA LEU A 7 0.48 -16.58 32.25
C LEU A 7 -0.20 -17.52 31.26
N ASP A 8 -1.28 -18.16 31.71
CA ASP A 8 -2.15 -18.97 30.86
C ASP A 8 -2.84 -18.06 29.83
N ILE A 9 -2.37 -18.15 28.58
CA ILE A 9 -2.84 -17.37 27.43
C ILE A 9 -4.34 -17.60 27.20
N ASP A 10 -4.86 -18.80 27.50
CA ASP A 10 -6.29 -19.10 27.35
C ASP A 10 -7.15 -18.34 28.38
N SER A 11 -6.61 -18.08 29.58
CA SER A 11 -7.29 -17.25 30.59
C SER A 11 -7.36 -15.78 30.19
N VAL A 12 -6.30 -15.26 29.56
CA VAL A 12 -6.23 -13.87 29.07
C VAL A 12 -7.19 -13.68 27.88
N LEU A 13 -7.25 -14.65 26.97
CA LEU A 13 -8.14 -14.59 25.81
C LEU A 13 -9.62 -14.68 26.21
N LYS A 14 -9.98 -15.54 27.18
CA LYS A 14 -11.37 -15.66 27.66
C LYS A 14 -11.86 -14.42 28.42
N GLY A 15 -10.98 -13.68 29.09
CA GLY A 15 -11.30 -12.40 29.74
C GLY A 15 -11.59 -11.26 28.76
N THR A 16 -11.18 -11.39 27.49
CA THR A 16 -11.49 -10.44 26.40
C THR A 16 -12.78 -10.79 25.64
N GLY A 17 -13.66 -11.58 26.28
CA GLY A 17 -15.04 -11.80 25.85
C GLY A 17 -15.74 -10.46 25.63
N ALA A 18 -15.68 -10.03 24.38
CA ALA A 18 -16.17 -8.79 23.87
C ALA A 18 -17.62 -8.52 24.29
N ASN A 19 -17.81 -7.73 25.35
CA ASN A 19 -18.94 -6.83 25.44
C ASN A 19 -18.76 -5.73 24.37
N ARG A 20 -18.86 -6.14 23.11
CA ARG A 20 -19.04 -5.24 21.98
C ARG A 20 -20.46 -4.72 22.08
N THR A 21 -20.64 -3.61 22.79
CA THR A 21 -21.83 -2.78 22.69
C THR A 21 -21.80 -2.06 21.34
N PHE A 22 -21.96 -2.80 20.25
CA PHE A 22 -22.31 -2.19 18.98
C PHE A 22 -23.83 -2.02 18.99
N SER A 23 -24.27 -0.76 18.99
CA SER A 23 -25.68 -0.45 18.71
C SER A 23 -25.98 -0.95 17.30
N SER A 24 -27.21 -1.42 17.06
CA SER A 24 -27.65 -1.79 15.71
C SER A 24 -27.62 -0.60 14.73
N GLU A 25 -27.41 0.62 15.23
CA GLU A 25 -27.21 1.86 14.48
C GLU A 25 -25.79 2.00 13.90
N ASP A 26 -24.77 1.37 14.50
CA ASP A 26 -23.37 1.42 14.02
C ASP A 26 -23.17 0.66 12.69
N LYS A 27 -24.18 -0.11 12.26
CA LYS A 27 -24.15 -0.80 10.95
C LYS A 27 -24.39 0.13 9.76
N LYS A 28 -24.81 1.38 9.97
CA LYS A 28 -25.11 2.33 8.88
C LYS A 28 -23.95 3.26 8.53
N GLU A 29 -22.94 3.39 9.38
CA GLU A 29 -21.68 4.01 8.96
C GLU A 29 -20.91 2.98 8.13
N ARG A 30 -20.87 3.20 6.82
CA ARG A 30 -19.93 2.51 5.93
C ARG A 30 -18.51 2.89 6.37
N MET A 31 -18.01 2.20 7.39
CA MET A 31 -16.65 2.34 7.93
C MET A 31 -15.64 1.81 6.91
N GLY A 32 -15.37 2.63 5.89
CA GLY A 32 -14.39 2.37 4.85
C GLY A 32 -14.10 3.63 4.06
N ARG A 33 -12.81 3.85 3.73
CA ARG A 33 -12.37 4.95 2.86
C ARG A 33 -13.23 4.92 1.58
N PRO A 34 -13.81 6.05 1.15
CA PRO A 34 -14.66 6.09 -0.04
C PRO A 34 -13.89 5.49 -1.23
N ARG A 35 -14.47 4.48 -1.87
CA ARG A 35 -13.93 3.91 -3.10
C ARG A 35 -14.10 4.95 -4.20
N LEU A 36 -13.03 5.69 -4.48
CA LEU A 36 -12.98 6.60 -5.62
C LEU A 36 -13.10 5.78 -6.91
N GLU A 37 -14.03 6.17 -7.77
CA GLU A 37 -14.10 5.68 -9.15
C GLU A 37 -12.77 5.95 -9.87
N GLU A 38 -12.39 5.09 -10.81
CA GLU A 38 -11.08 5.16 -11.47
C GLU A 38 -10.82 6.49 -12.20
N ALA A 39 -11.86 7.10 -12.75
CA ALA A 39 -11.79 8.42 -13.38
C ALA A 39 -11.39 9.53 -12.39
N ASN A 40 -11.72 9.38 -11.11
CA ASN A 40 -11.48 10.36 -10.05
C ASN A 40 -10.21 10.07 -9.23
N LYS A 41 -9.43 9.04 -9.60
CA LYS A 41 -8.17 8.73 -8.93
C LYS A 41 -7.07 9.68 -9.41
N ALA A 42 -6.46 10.39 -8.47
CA ALA A 42 -5.27 11.23 -8.74
C ALA A 42 -4.10 10.44 -9.33
N ASN A 43 -3.99 9.15 -9.01
CA ASN A 43 -3.00 8.25 -9.60
C ASN A 43 -3.68 7.32 -10.61
N LYS A 44 -3.36 7.51 -11.90
CA LYS A 44 -3.72 6.58 -12.96
C LYS A 44 -2.73 5.41 -13.00
N ARG A 45 -3.24 4.20 -13.20
CA ARG A 45 -2.41 3.01 -13.43
C ARG A 45 -2.25 2.84 -14.93
N ILE A 46 -1.01 2.64 -15.37
CA ILE A 46 -0.66 2.37 -16.77
C ILE A 46 0.11 1.06 -16.85
N THR A 47 -0.11 0.31 -17.93
CA THR A 47 0.70 -0.86 -18.28
C THR A 47 1.61 -0.46 -19.43
N LEU A 48 2.90 -0.68 -19.28
CA LEU A 48 3.91 -0.35 -20.28
C LEU A 48 4.53 -1.64 -20.80
N TYR A 49 4.62 -1.76 -22.12
CA TYR A 49 5.34 -2.84 -22.78
C TYR A 49 6.72 -2.31 -23.14
N CYS A 50 7.75 -3.10 -22.85
CA CYS A 50 9.13 -2.80 -23.15
C CYS A 50 9.84 -4.06 -23.61
N THR A 51 10.91 -3.88 -24.37
CA THR A 51 11.85 -4.94 -24.72
C THR A 51 12.62 -5.38 -23.47
N GLU A 52 13.21 -6.57 -23.53
CA GLU A 52 14.06 -7.08 -22.45
C GLU A 52 15.26 -6.16 -22.16
N ALA A 53 15.88 -5.60 -23.22
CA ALA A 53 16.99 -4.67 -23.08
C ALA A 53 16.60 -3.39 -22.33
N GLU A 54 15.45 -2.80 -22.65
CA GLU A 54 14.93 -1.61 -21.96
C GLU A 54 14.59 -1.90 -20.50
N TYR A 55 13.97 -3.06 -20.23
CA TYR A 55 13.66 -3.50 -18.88
C TYR A 55 14.94 -3.66 -18.04
N ASN A 56 15.95 -4.32 -18.59
CA ASN A 56 17.23 -4.54 -17.92
C ASN A 56 17.95 -3.21 -17.64
N PHE A 57 17.93 -2.28 -18.60
CA PHE A 57 18.44 -0.93 -18.40
C PHE A 57 17.76 -0.22 -17.21
N VAL A 58 16.43 -0.21 -17.17
CA VAL A 58 15.64 0.39 -16.08
C VAL A 58 15.99 -0.26 -14.74
N GLU A 59 16.09 -1.58 -14.71
CA GLU A 59 16.40 -2.31 -13.48
C GLU A 59 17.80 -2.00 -12.94
N GLU A 60 18.82 -2.05 -13.79
CA GLU A 60 20.18 -1.74 -13.39
C GLU A 60 20.33 -0.28 -12.93
N TYR A 61 19.76 0.65 -13.69
CA TYR A 61 19.81 2.08 -13.35
C TYR A 61 19.16 2.34 -11.99
N CYS A 62 17.98 1.77 -11.74
CA CYS A 62 17.29 1.91 -10.46
C CYS A 62 18.08 1.33 -9.29
N LYS A 63 18.73 0.17 -9.47
CA LYS A 63 19.59 -0.44 -8.44
C LYS A 63 20.80 0.43 -8.12
N ARG A 64 21.50 0.94 -9.15
CA ARG A 64 22.69 1.78 -8.98
C ARG A 64 22.40 3.11 -8.28
N ASN A 65 21.22 3.68 -8.54
CA ASN A 65 20.85 5.01 -8.04
C ASN A 65 19.91 4.97 -6.82
N PHE A 66 19.58 3.78 -6.29
CA PHE A 66 18.66 3.60 -5.16
C PHE A 66 17.30 4.28 -5.34
N ILE A 67 16.77 4.28 -6.59
CA ILE A 67 15.47 4.86 -6.92
C ILE A 67 14.47 3.78 -7.34
N SER A 68 13.18 4.04 -7.13
CA SER A 68 12.14 3.13 -7.62
C SER A 68 11.97 3.21 -9.14
N LYS A 69 11.60 2.09 -9.77
CA LYS A 69 11.26 2.02 -11.21
C LYS A 69 10.18 3.05 -11.58
N ASN A 70 9.16 3.19 -10.74
CA ASN A 70 8.07 4.16 -10.95
C ASN A 70 8.56 5.62 -10.93
N LEU A 71 9.50 5.96 -10.05
CA LEU A 71 10.05 7.31 -10.00
C LEU A 71 10.85 7.63 -11.26
N LEU A 72 11.68 6.70 -11.71
CA LEU A 72 12.45 6.84 -12.95
C LEU A 72 11.51 7.03 -14.15
N LEU A 73 10.51 6.17 -14.31
CA LEU A 73 9.57 6.24 -15.43
C LEU A 73 8.78 7.55 -15.43
N ARG A 74 8.32 8.02 -14.27
CA ARG A 74 7.65 9.34 -14.16
C ARG A 74 8.58 10.49 -14.55
N SER A 75 9.84 10.44 -14.11
CA SER A 75 10.84 11.45 -14.48
C SER A 75 11.10 11.49 -15.99
N LEU A 76 11.22 10.33 -16.63
CA LEU A 76 11.39 10.23 -18.08
C LEU A 76 10.17 10.78 -18.85
N ILE A 77 8.96 10.45 -18.40
CA ILE A 77 7.72 10.96 -19.00
C ILE A 77 7.63 12.48 -18.85
N ASN A 78 7.87 13.01 -17.64
CA ASN A 78 7.83 14.45 -17.41
C ASN A 78 8.86 15.20 -18.27
N LYS A 79 10.10 14.71 -18.30
CA LYS A 79 11.15 15.29 -19.14
C LYS A 79 10.75 15.34 -20.62
N LYS A 80 10.04 14.30 -21.10
CA LYS A 80 9.57 14.25 -22.49
C LYS A 80 8.44 15.26 -22.75
N MET A 81 7.47 15.36 -21.82
CA MET A 81 6.38 16.34 -21.90
C MET A 81 6.91 17.77 -21.91
N ASP A 82 7.88 18.09 -21.04
CA ASP A 82 8.48 19.43 -20.94
C ASP A 82 9.30 19.81 -22.20
N THR A 83 9.68 18.84 -23.03
CA THR A 83 10.43 19.09 -24.28
C THR A 83 9.51 19.28 -25.49
N GLU A 84 8.22 18.96 -25.36
CA GLU A 84 7.23 19.07 -26.44
C GLU A 84 6.40 20.37 -26.39
N GLU A 85 6.58 21.18 -25.34
CA GLU A 85 6.13 22.58 -25.24
C GLU A 85 7.19 23.55 -25.77
#